data_AF-A0A1N7P5Z7-F1
#
_entry.id   AF-A0A1N7P5Z7-F1
#
_cell.length_a   1.000
_cell.length_b   1.000
_cell.length_c   1.000
_cell.angle_alpha   90.00
_cell.angle_beta   90.00
_cell.angle_gamma   90.00
#
_symmetry.space_group_name_H-M   'P 1'
#
loop_
_entity.id
_entity.type
_entity.pdbx_description
1 polymer ?
#
loop_
_entity_poly.entity_id
_entity_poly.type
_entity_poly.pdbx_seq_one_letter_code
_entity_poly.pdbx_strand_id
1 'polypeptide(L)' 'MEKFKELNKNELMEIYGGKVDYYEYSWTGTNNPIIYTAEAVVNGGKAIANAGIWIWNQLVD' A
#
# COMPACT_ATOMS: atom_id res chain seq x y z
N MET A 1 28.42 -0.10 -13.45
CA MET A 1 27.42 -0.12 -12.37
C MET A 1 26.06 0.04 -13.02
N GLU A 2 25.38 -1.08 -13.28
CA GLU A 2 24.01 -1.03 -13.81
C GLU A 2 23.12 -0.35 -12.78
N LYS A 3 22.47 0.73 -13.21
CA LYS A 3 21.43 1.41 -12.44
C LYS A 3 20.32 0.39 -12.21
N PHE A 4 19.95 0.17 -10.95
CA PHE A 4 18.74 -0.57 -10.58
C PHE A 4 17.58 -0.02 -11.40
N LYS A 5 17.12 -0.80 -12.38
CA LYS A 5 15.93 -0.48 -13.16
C LYS A 5 14.77 -0.70 -12.20
N GLU A 6 14.15 0.38 -11.70
CA GLU A 6 12.89 0.27 -10.98
C GLU A 6 11.89 -0.42 -11.90
N LEU A 7 11.56 -1.66 -11.57
CA LEU A 7 10.54 -2.42 -12.29
C LEU A 7 9.22 -1.67 -12.12
N ASN A 8 8.47 -1.53 -13.21
CA ASN A 8 7.16 -0.89 -13.12
C ASN A 8 6.18 -1.83 -12.38
N LYS A 9 5.10 -1.26 -11.86
CA LYS A 9 4.11 -1.99 -11.04
C LYS A 9 3.57 -3.26 -11.72
N ASN A 10 3.38 -3.26 -13.03
CA ASN A 10 2.88 -4.42 -13.77
C ASN A 10 3.93 -5.53 -13.90
N GLU A 11 5.19 -5.17 -14.12
CA GLU A 11 6.31 -6.12 -14.14
C GLU A 11 6.50 -6.77 -12.76
N LEU A 12 6.35 -5.98 -11.68
CA LEU A 12 6.33 -6.51 -10.31
C LEU A 12 5.15 -7.44 -10.06
N MET A 13 3.95 -7.09 -10.53
CA MET A 13 2.78 -7.97 -10.40
C MET A 13 2.99 -9.29 -11.13
N GLU A 14 3.57 -9.31 -12.33
CA GLU A 14 3.87 -10.54 -13.04
C GLU A 14 4.88 -11.43 -12.28
N ILE A 15 5.90 -10.82 -11.67
CA ILE A 15 6.91 -11.54 -10.87
C ILE A 15 6.30 -12.14 -9.59
N TYR A 16 5.38 -11.41 -8.92
CA TYR A 16 4.74 -11.86 -7.68
C TYR A 16 3.50 -12.74 -7.91
N GLY A 17 3.27 -13.25 -9.12
CA GLY A 17 2.12 -14.10 -9.42
C GLY A 17 0.78 -13.35 -9.35
N GLY A 18 0.78 -12.04 -9.62
CA GLY A 18 -0.39 -11.17 -9.57
C GLY A 18 -0.78 -10.71 -8.16
N LYS A 19 -0.01 -11.07 -7.13
CA LYS A 19 -0.22 -10.58 -5.76
C LYS A 19 0.19 -9.13 -5.62
N VAL A 20 -0.58 -8.41 -4.81
CA VAL A 20 -0.43 -6.97 -4.56
C VAL A 20 0.02 -6.75 -3.12
N ASP A 21 1.01 -5.88 -2.92
CA ASP A 21 1.48 -5.51 -1.58
C ASP A 21 0.47 -4.64 -0.83
N TYR A 22 0.45 -4.79 0.49
CA TYR A 22 -0.38 -3.97 1.37
C TYR A 22 0.21 -2.57 1.55
N TYR A 23 -0.67 -1.57 1.68
CA TYR A 23 -0.28 -0.23 2.09
C TYR A 23 0.08 -0.18 3.58
N GLU A 24 1.19 0.47 3.89
CA GLU A 24 1.60 0.69 5.28
C GLU A 24 0.89 1.89 5.92
N TYR A 25 0.48 1.75 7.17
CA TYR A 25 -0.02 2.86 7.98
C TYR A 25 1.14 3.69 8.50
N SER A 26 0.95 5.01 8.55
CA SER A 26 1.98 5.92 9.06
C SER A 26 1.34 7.06 9.85
N TRP A 27 2.01 7.45 10.92
CA TRP A 27 1.62 8.53 11.82
C TRP A 27 2.85 9.37 12.12
N THR A 28 2.73 10.69 12.01
CA THR A 28 3.84 11.60 12.32
C THR A 28 4.03 11.82 13.83
N GLY A 29 3.07 11.39 14.66
CA GLY A 29 3.09 11.65 16.11
C GLY A 29 2.78 13.11 16.46
N THR A 30 2.10 13.83 15.58
CA THR A 30 1.71 15.23 15.76
C THR A 30 0.70 15.44 16.90
N ASN A 31 0.84 16.55 17.62
CA ASN A 31 -0.17 17.03 18.58
C ASN A 31 -1.21 17.96 17.94
N ASN A 32 -1.09 18.25 16.64
CA ASN A 32 -2.06 19.09 15.93
C ASN A 32 -3.28 18.25 15.53
N PRO A 33 -4.49 18.58 16.02
CA PRO A 33 -5.69 17.76 15.80
C PRO A 33 -6.12 17.72 14.32
N ILE A 34 -5.85 18.76 13.54
CA ILE A 34 -6.19 18.79 12.11
C ILE A 34 -5.29 17.82 11.34
N ILE A 35 -3.98 17.85 11.59
CA ILE A 35 -3.02 16.93 10.95
C ILE A 35 -3.35 15.49 11.36
N TYR A 36 -3.59 15.25 12.66
CA TYR A 36 -3.99 13.93 13.15
C TYR A 36 -5.26 13.41 12.45
N THR A 37 -6.27 14.26 12.29
CA THR A 37 -7.52 13.88 11.60
C THR A 37 -7.25 13.54 10.13
N ALA A 38 -6.42 14.32 9.44
CA ALA A 38 -6.05 14.04 8.06
C ALA A 38 -5.30 12.70 7.92
N GLU A 39 -4.35 12.43 8.82
CA GLU A 39 -3.64 11.15 8.88
C GLU A 39 -4.60 9.97 9.15
N ALA A 40 -5.57 10.15 10.04
CA ALA A 40 -6.59 9.15 10.34
C ALA A 40 -7.44 8.81 9.10
N VAL A 41 -7.85 9.81 8.32
CA VAL A 41 -8.59 9.61 7.06
C VAL A 41 -7.73 8.86 6.05
N VAL A 42 -6.47 9.25 5.88
CA VAL A 42 -5.55 8.57 4.95
C VAL A 42 -5.32 7.11 5.36
N ASN A 43 -5.06 6.85 6.64
CA ASN A 43 -4.87 5.50 7.15
C ASN A 43 -6.16 4.68 7.06
N GLY A 44 -7.34 5.28 7.28
CA GLY A 44 -8.63 4.64 7.05
C GLY A 44 -8.82 4.23 5.58
N GLY A 45 -8.46 5.10 4.63
CA GLY A 45 -8.49 4.77 3.21
C GLY A 45 -7.54 3.61 2.85
N LYS A 46 -6.33 3.61 3.43
CA LYS A 46 -5.38 2.49 3.28
C LYS A 46 -5.94 1.18 3.85
N ALA A 47 -6.69 1.22 4.95
CA ALA A 47 -7.29 0.04 5.54
C ALA A 47 -8.34 -0.60 4.62
N ILE A 48 -9.18 0.24 4.01
CA ILE A 48 -10.16 -0.21 3.00
C ILE A 48 -9.45 -0.83 1.80
N ALA A 49 -8.40 -0.17 1.29
CA ALA A 49 -7.61 -0.68 0.17
C ALA A 49 -6.94 -2.03 0.51
N ASN A 50 -6.38 -2.16 1.71
CA ASN A 50 -5.76 -3.39 2.20
C ASN A 50 -6.76 -4.55 2.31
N ALA A 51 -8.01 -4.28 2.70
CA ALA A 51 -9.06 -5.30 2.68
C ALA A 51 -9.33 -5.79 1.24
N GLY A 52 -9.37 -4.89 0.26
CA GLY A 52 -9.49 -5.25 -1.16
C GLY A 52 -8.29 -6.06 -1.66
N ILE A 53 -7.07 -5.65 -1.31
CA ILE A 53 -5.83 -6.37 -1.62
C ILE A 53 -5.83 -7.76 -1.02
N TRP A 54 -6.32 -7.92 0.22
CA TRP A 54 -6.45 -9.23 0.86
C TRP A 54 -7.36 -10.15 0.04
N ILE A 55 -8.57 -9.69 -0.32
CA ILE A 55 -9.50 -10.46 -1.16
C ILE A 55 -8.83 -10.84 -2.48
N TRP A 56 -8.20 -9.88 -3.16
CA TRP A 56 -7.52 -10.11 -4.42
C TRP A 56 -6.45 -11.20 -4.28
N ASN A 57 -5.55 -11.07 -3.30
CA ASN A 57 -4.48 -12.02 -3.07
C ASN A 57 -4.95 -13.43 -2.65
N GLN A 58 -6.19 -13.58 -2.14
CA GLN A 58 -6.79 -14.91 -1.93
C GLN A 58 -7.29 -15.55 -3.23
N LEU A 59 -7.55 -14.76 -4.27
CA LEU A 59 -8.11 -15.21 -5.55
C LEU A 59 -7.06 -15.41 -6.64
N VAL A 60 -5.84 -14.89 -6.45
CA VAL A 60 -4.72 -15.09 -7.38
C VAL A 60 -3.73 -16.09 -6.78
N ASP A 61 -3.46 -17.17 -7.53
CA ASP A 61 -2.59 -18.30 -7.14
C ASP A 61 -1.11 -17.91 -7.06
#